data_AF-A0A444IQH0-F1
#
_entry.id   AF-A0A444IQH0-F1
#
_cell.length_a   1.000
_cell.length_b   1.000
_cell.length_c   1.000
_cell.angle_alpha   90.00
_cell.angle_beta   90.00
_cell.angle_gamma   90.00
#
_symmetry.space_group_name_H-M   'P 1'
#
loop_
_entity.id
_entity.type
_entity.pdbx_description
1 polymer ?
#
loop_
_entity_poly.entity_id
_entity_poly.type
_entity_poly.pdbx_seq_one_letter_code
_entity_poly.pdbx_strand_id
1 'polypeptide(L)'
;FLLHSCTLEGETARASVIKDAGDDPDVTNGAEIIAVVSRNAAGEGEDSVEIKAGFGVGTVTKPGLSIPVGEPAINPVPRQMIREAVAEAISEMTDSSVEPVRLVVTISVRKGEELAERTLNRRLGIIGGLSILGTTGNCPTGLGQGLDRHH
;
A
#
# COMPACT_ATOMS: atom_id res chain seq x y z
N PHE A 1 5.57 -0.67 -11.60
CA PHE A 1 4.40 0.21 -11.48
C PHE A 1 4.65 1.48 -12.27
N LEU A 2 3.64 1.99 -12.97
CA LEU A 2 3.65 3.34 -13.54
C LEU A 2 2.96 4.28 -12.56
N LEU A 3 3.59 5.42 -12.25
CA LEU A 3 2.98 6.48 -11.45
C LEU A 3 1.82 7.07 -12.26
N HIS A 4 0.59 7.00 -11.73
CA HIS A 4 -0.61 7.46 -12.43
C HIS A 4 -0.92 8.94 -12.11
N SER A 5 -0.71 9.35 -10.86
CA SER A 5 -0.84 10.75 -10.45
C SER A 5 -0.02 11.02 -9.19
N CYS A 6 0.48 12.25 -9.06
CA CYS A 6 1.05 12.78 -7.82
C CYS A 6 0.57 14.23 -7.64
N THR A 7 -0.12 14.52 -6.53
CA THR A 7 -0.64 15.87 -6.24
C THR A 7 -0.31 16.25 -4.80
N LEU A 8 0.13 17.49 -4.61
CA LEU A 8 0.32 18.10 -3.29
C LEU A 8 -0.72 19.21 -3.11
N GLU A 9 -1.58 19.07 -2.10
CA GLU A 9 -2.58 20.06 -1.73
C GLU A 9 -2.41 20.40 -0.24
N GLY A 10 -1.87 21.58 0.05
CA GLY A 10 -1.53 22.00 1.41
C GLY A 10 -0.53 21.04 2.05
N GLU A 11 -0.89 20.44 3.19
CA GLU A 11 -0.09 19.45 3.90
C GLU A 11 -0.43 17.99 3.52
N THR A 12 -1.15 17.80 2.42
CA THR A 12 -1.55 16.47 1.94
C THR A 12 -0.90 16.15 0.60
N ALA A 13 -0.14 15.06 0.55
CA ALA A 13 0.38 14.49 -0.67
C ALA A 13 -0.43 13.25 -1.07
N ARG A 14 -0.70 13.08 -2.36
CA ARG A 14 -1.39 11.91 -2.90
C ARG A 14 -0.62 11.34 -4.06
N ALA A 15 -0.43 10.03 -4.07
CA ALA A 15 0.11 9.28 -5.19
C ALA A 15 -0.80 8.11 -5.55
N SER A 16 -0.87 7.74 -6.83
CA SER A 16 -1.53 6.50 -7.23
C SER A 16 -0.71 5.68 -8.22
N VAL A 17 -0.84 4.36 -8.08
CA VAL A 17 -0.17 3.37 -8.91
C VAL A 17 -1.20 2.37 -9.43
N ILE A 18 -1.06 1.97 -10.69
CA ILE A 18 -1.84 0.87 -11.26
C ILE A 18 -1.07 -0.42 -11.03
N LYS A 19 -1.69 -1.40 -10.36
CA LYS A 19 -1.11 -2.73 -10.20
C LYS A 19 -0.98 -3.38 -11.57
N ASP A 20 0.24 -3.79 -11.90
CA ASP A 20 0.55 -4.61 -13.07
C ASP A 20 0.97 -5.98 -12.56
N ALA A 21 0.10 -6.98 -12.77
CA ALA A 21 0.34 -8.37 -12.40
C ALA A 21 0.99 -9.18 -13.55
N GLY A 22 1.35 -8.53 -14.67
CA GLY A 22 1.80 -9.24 -15.87
C GLY A 22 0.73 -10.18 -16.42
N ASP A 23 1.15 -11.40 -16.77
CA ASP A 23 0.26 -12.47 -17.29
C ASP A 23 -0.50 -13.23 -16.18
N ASP A 24 -0.39 -12.82 -14.92
CA ASP A 24 -1.15 -13.43 -13.82
C ASP A 24 -2.65 -13.12 -13.99
N PRO A 25 -3.53 -14.14 -14.04
CA PRO A 25 -4.99 -13.96 -14.14
C PRO A 25 -5.63 -13.38 -12.86
N ASP A 26 -4.83 -12.82 -11.93
CA ASP A 26 -5.27 -12.06 -10.77
C ASP A 26 -6.27 -10.96 -11.20
N VAL A 27 -7.51 -11.10 -10.70
CA VAL A 27 -8.61 -10.15 -10.94
C VAL A 27 -8.33 -8.74 -10.40
N THR A 28 -7.28 -8.56 -9.61
CA THR A 28 -6.80 -7.28 -9.11
C THR A 28 -5.75 -6.62 -10.02
N ASN A 29 -5.40 -7.24 -11.16
CA ASN A 29 -4.60 -6.59 -12.19
C ASN A 29 -5.33 -5.35 -12.74
N GLY A 30 -4.60 -4.25 -12.95
CA GLY A 30 -5.16 -2.97 -13.33
C GLY A 30 -5.86 -2.20 -12.19
N ALA A 31 -5.88 -2.73 -10.96
CA ALA A 31 -6.44 -2.01 -9.82
C ALA A 31 -5.56 -0.80 -9.48
N GLU A 32 -6.20 0.36 -9.30
CA GLU A 32 -5.50 1.57 -8.86
C GLU A 32 -5.43 1.61 -7.35
N ILE A 33 -4.19 1.59 -6.84
CA ILE A 33 -3.87 1.78 -5.43
C ILE A 33 -3.51 3.25 -5.25
N ILE A 34 -4.13 3.89 -4.27
CA ILE A 34 -3.97 5.31 -3.96
C ILE A 34 -3.40 5.41 -2.55
N ALA A 35 -2.27 6.11 -2.40
CA ALA A 35 -1.69 6.47 -1.12
C ALA A 35 -1.89 7.97 -0.90
N VAL A 36 -2.45 8.34 0.25
CA VAL A 36 -2.57 9.73 0.68
C VAL A 36 -1.78 9.87 1.98
N VAL A 37 -0.83 10.80 2.00
CA VAL A 37 0.01 11.14 3.15
C VAL A 37 -0.40 12.51 3.64
N SER A 38 -0.69 12.65 4.92
CA SER A 38 -0.99 13.94 5.56
C SER A 38 -0.27 14.05 6.89
N ARG A 39 0.05 15.28 7.32
CA ARG A 39 0.57 15.52 8.67
C ARG A 39 -0.47 15.15 9.74
N ASN A 40 -0.02 14.49 10.80
CA ASN A 40 -0.83 14.25 11.99
C ASN A 40 -0.50 15.31 13.04
N ALA A 41 -1.28 16.40 13.06
CA ALA A 41 -1.09 17.49 14.00
C ALA A 41 -1.47 17.13 15.46
N ALA A 42 -2.16 16.01 15.69
CA ALA A 42 -2.81 15.68 16.97
C ALA A 42 -2.36 14.34 17.59
N GLY A 43 -1.34 13.68 17.03
CA GLY A 43 -0.99 12.31 17.42
C GLY A 43 -0.30 12.21 18.78
N GLU A 44 -1.01 11.70 19.79
CA GLU A 44 -0.39 11.04 20.96
C GLU A 44 0.01 9.61 20.56
N GLY A 45 1.29 9.27 20.67
CA GLY A 45 1.82 7.94 20.36
C GLY A 45 3.34 7.93 20.11
N GLU A 46 3.99 6.77 20.05
CA GLU A 46 5.43 6.67 19.72
C GLU A 46 5.67 6.54 18.21
N ASP A 47 4.69 6.03 17.45
CA ASP A 47 4.83 5.81 16.01
C ASP A 47 4.81 7.14 15.24
N SER A 48 5.85 7.37 14.44
CA SER A 48 5.98 8.52 13.53
C SER A 48 5.10 8.37 12.28
N VAL A 49 4.65 7.16 11.95
CA VAL A 49 3.85 6.86 10.76
C VAL A 49 2.66 5.98 11.13
N GLU A 50 1.45 6.56 11.08
CA GLU A 50 0.18 5.86 11.25
C GLU A 50 -0.36 5.39 9.90
N ILE A 51 -0.69 4.10 9.75
CA ILE A 51 -1.21 3.54 8.48
C ILE A 51 -2.70 3.24 8.62
N LYS A 52 -3.53 3.83 7.75
CA LYS A 52 -4.99 3.66 7.70
C LYS A 52 -5.46 3.02 6.41
N ALA A 53 -6.58 2.31 6.49
CA ALA A 53 -7.36 1.96 5.30
C ALA A 53 -8.26 3.12 4.89
N GLY A 54 -8.28 3.41 3.60
CA GLY A 54 -9.33 4.18 2.94
C GLY A 54 -10.27 3.24 2.17
N PHE A 55 -10.97 3.80 1.19
CA PHE A 55 -11.97 3.03 0.43
C PHE A 55 -11.36 1.83 -0.31
N GLY A 56 -12.14 0.75 -0.42
CA GLY A 56 -11.74 -0.45 -1.16
C GLY A 56 -10.64 -1.30 -0.52
N VAL A 57 -10.13 -0.92 0.66
CA VAL A 57 -9.32 -1.80 1.53
C VAL A 57 -10.24 -2.45 2.55
N GLY A 58 -10.16 -3.77 2.68
CA GLY A 58 -11.05 -4.52 3.56
C GLY A 58 -10.65 -4.43 5.03
N THR A 59 -11.58 -4.80 5.90
CA THR A 59 -11.37 -4.98 7.34
C THR A 59 -11.40 -6.45 7.68
N VAL A 60 -10.50 -6.89 8.56
CA VAL A 60 -10.47 -8.27 9.05
C VAL A 60 -11.57 -8.49 10.08
N THR A 61 -12.41 -9.48 9.86
CA THR A 61 -13.58 -9.82 10.69
C THR A 61 -13.53 -11.22 11.27
N LYS A 62 -12.59 -12.07 10.81
CA LYS A 62 -12.37 -13.42 11.35
C LYS A 62 -10.93 -13.59 11.86
N PRO A 63 -10.73 -14.37 12.94
CA PRO A 63 -9.39 -14.73 13.39
C PRO A 63 -8.72 -15.69 12.40
N GLY A 64 -7.39 -15.78 12.45
CA GLY A 64 -6.59 -16.71 11.63
C GLY A 64 -5.76 -16.06 10.52
N LEU A 65 -5.85 -14.74 10.36
CA LEU A 65 -4.92 -13.95 9.54
C LEU A 65 -3.79 -13.40 10.41
N SER A 66 -2.69 -12.99 9.78
CA SER A 66 -1.58 -12.27 10.42
C SER A 66 -1.95 -10.86 10.91
N ILE A 67 -3.21 -10.46 10.70
CA ILE A 67 -3.77 -9.17 11.05
C ILE A 67 -4.92 -9.41 12.05
N PRO A 68 -4.97 -8.66 13.18
CA PRO A 68 -6.04 -8.78 14.16
C PRO A 68 -7.44 -8.48 13.60
N VAL A 69 -8.48 -9.00 14.26
CA VAL A 69 -9.87 -8.64 13.95
C VAL A 69 -10.12 -7.17 14.28
N GLY A 70 -10.80 -6.47 13.39
CA GLY A 70 -11.07 -5.02 13.47
C GLY A 70 -10.03 -4.17 12.73
N GLU A 71 -8.89 -4.72 12.37
CA GLU A 71 -7.81 -3.99 11.72
C GLU A 71 -7.97 -3.93 10.18
N PRO A 72 -7.42 -2.89 9.53
CA PRO A 72 -7.22 -2.84 8.09
C PRO A 72 -6.50 -4.08 7.57
N ALA A 73 -7.02 -4.68 6.50
CA ALA A 73 -6.42 -5.80 5.78
C ALA A 73 -5.17 -5.38 4.98
N ILE A 74 -4.21 -4.78 5.67
CA ILE A 74 -2.89 -4.40 5.16
C ILE A 74 -1.87 -5.24 5.93
N ASN A 75 -1.21 -6.17 5.22
CA ASN A 75 -0.32 -7.13 5.86
C ASN A 75 0.93 -6.48 6.49
N PRO A 76 1.58 -7.16 7.45
CA PRO A 76 2.78 -6.63 8.12
C PRO A 76 3.90 -6.21 7.17
N VAL A 77 4.16 -6.98 6.11
CA VAL A 77 5.22 -6.67 5.13
C VAL A 77 4.93 -5.37 4.36
N PRO A 78 3.75 -5.19 3.72
CA PRO A 78 3.37 -3.89 3.14
C PRO A 78 3.41 -2.72 4.14
N ARG A 79 2.99 -2.94 5.39
CA ARG A 79 3.08 -1.91 6.44
C ARG A 79 4.54 -1.49 6.71
N GLN A 80 5.45 -2.46 6.77
CA GLN A 80 6.87 -2.20 6.94
C GLN A 80 7.45 -1.42 5.74
N MET A 81 7.15 -1.85 4.52
CA MET A 81 7.61 -1.17 3.29
C MET A 81 7.13 0.28 3.21
N ILE A 82 5.88 0.56 3.62
CA ILE A 82 5.35 1.93 3.67
C ILE A 82 6.14 2.78 4.68
N ARG A 83 6.43 2.23 5.87
CA ARG A 83 7.21 2.95 6.90
C ARG A 83 8.62 3.25 6.43
N GLU A 84 9.28 2.29 5.80
CA GLU A 84 10.63 2.45 5.25
C GLU A 84 10.67 3.53 4.16
N ALA A 85 9.75 3.48 3.20
CA ALA A 85 9.68 4.48 2.12
C ALA A 85 9.41 5.90 2.66
N VAL A 86 8.57 6.03 3.69
CA VAL A 86 8.31 7.33 4.34
C VAL A 86 9.54 7.81 5.10
N ALA A 87 10.23 6.93 5.83
CA ALA A 87 11.44 7.28 6.56
C ALA A 87 12.58 7.71 5.63
N GLU A 88 12.78 7.00 4.51
CA GLU A 88 13.74 7.36 3.46
C GLU A 88 13.44 8.75 2.90
N ALA A 89 12.18 9.00 2.50
CA ALA A 89 11.77 10.29 1.95
C ALA A 89 11.94 11.45 2.95
N ILE A 90 11.67 11.24 4.24
CA ILE A 90 11.94 12.25 5.28
C ILE A 90 13.45 12.52 5.36
N SER A 91 14.27 11.47 5.41
CA SER A 91 15.73 11.59 5.55
C SER A 91 16.38 12.35 4.39
N GLU A 92 15.84 12.24 3.17
CA GLU A 92 16.33 12.99 2.01
C GLU A 92 15.93 14.47 2.03
N MET A 93 14.83 14.81 2.72
CA MET A 93 14.24 16.15 2.72
C MET A 93 14.62 17.00 3.94
N THR A 94 15.05 16.39 5.04
CA THR A 94 15.36 17.10 6.29
C THR A 94 16.82 16.93 6.70
N ASP A 95 17.51 18.03 6.97
CA ASP A 95 18.72 18.02 7.80
C ASP A 95 18.39 17.46 9.19
N SER A 96 19.37 16.87 9.89
CA SER A 96 19.20 16.18 11.19
C SER A 96 18.65 17.06 12.35
N SER A 97 18.26 18.30 12.06
CA SER A 97 17.75 19.32 12.99
C SER A 97 16.23 19.53 12.92
N VAL A 98 15.51 18.81 12.06
CA VAL A 98 14.05 18.95 11.95
C VAL A 98 13.33 18.07 12.96
N GLU A 99 12.34 18.66 13.64
CA GLU A 99 11.47 17.98 14.58
C GLU A 99 10.82 16.73 13.97
N PRO A 100 10.64 15.63 14.74
CA PRO A 100 10.00 14.43 14.27
C PRO A 100 8.58 14.73 13.76
N VAL A 101 8.38 14.56 12.45
CA VAL A 101 7.08 14.76 11.81
C VAL A 101 6.25 13.48 11.95
N ARG A 102 5.02 13.62 12.46
CA ARG A 102 4.04 12.54 12.46
C ARG A 102 3.23 12.58 11.18
N LEU A 103 3.13 11.44 10.51
CA LEU A 103 2.40 11.29 9.25
C LEU A 103 1.32 10.24 9.37
N VAL A 104 0.18 10.48 8.71
CA VAL A 104 -0.84 9.48 8.45
C VAL A 104 -0.74 9.09 7.00
N VAL A 105 -0.62 7.79 6.72
CA VAL A 105 -0.66 7.22 5.37
C VAL A 105 -1.96 6.44 5.22
N THR A 106 -2.85 6.91 4.35
CA THR A 106 -4.10 6.23 4.02
C THR A 106 -3.96 5.51 2.68
N ILE A 107 -4.13 4.19 2.69
CA ILE A 107 -4.09 3.35 1.48
C ILE A 107 -5.53 3.04 1.05
N SER A 108 -5.85 3.30 -0.22
CA SER A 108 -7.15 3.03 -0.82
C SER A 108 -7.00 2.25 -2.13
N VAL A 109 -8.03 1.52 -2.52
CA VAL A 109 -8.08 0.82 -3.82
C VAL A 109 -9.35 1.26 -4.56
N ARG A 110 -9.20 1.87 -5.73
CA ARG A 110 -10.34 2.23 -6.58
C ARG A 110 -11.09 0.96 -6.99
N LYS A 111 -12.41 0.97 -6.79
CA LYS A 111 -13.30 -0.21 -6.98
C LYS A 111 -12.88 -1.45 -6.16
N GLY A 112 -12.11 -1.27 -5.08
CA GLY A 112 -11.62 -2.39 -4.28
C GLY A 112 -12.74 -3.25 -3.67
N GLU A 113 -13.87 -2.66 -3.33
CA GLU A 113 -15.03 -3.41 -2.85
C GLU A 113 -15.63 -4.33 -3.93
N GLU A 114 -15.88 -3.80 -5.13
CA GLU A 114 -16.36 -4.56 -6.29
C GLU A 114 -15.38 -5.69 -6.67
N LEU A 115 -14.08 -5.38 -6.67
CA LEU A 115 -13.03 -6.36 -6.97
C LEU A 115 -12.98 -7.46 -5.90
N ALA A 116 -13.19 -7.12 -4.62
CA ALA A 116 -13.18 -8.09 -3.53
C ALA A 116 -14.33 -9.10 -3.58
N GLU A 117 -15.44 -8.78 -4.25
CA GLU A 117 -16.52 -9.74 -4.49
C GLU A 117 -16.07 -10.90 -5.41
N ARG A 118 -15.09 -10.64 -6.26
CA ARG A 118 -14.53 -11.60 -7.21
C ARG A 118 -13.32 -12.37 -6.65
N THR A 119 -12.94 -12.12 -5.40
CA THR A 119 -11.82 -12.80 -4.74
C THR A 119 -12.29 -13.72 -3.61
N LEU A 120 -11.36 -14.44 -3.00
CA LEU A 120 -11.61 -15.27 -1.82
C LEU A 120 -11.63 -14.47 -0.51
N ASN A 121 -11.50 -13.14 -0.55
CA ASN A 121 -11.38 -12.28 0.63
C ASN A 121 -12.56 -12.43 1.60
N ARG A 122 -13.81 -12.46 1.10
CA ARG A 122 -15.00 -12.69 1.95
C ARG A 122 -14.92 -14.03 2.71
N ARG A 123 -14.40 -15.08 2.07
CA ARG A 123 -14.27 -16.40 2.71
C ARG A 123 -13.24 -16.37 3.84
N LEU A 124 -12.13 -15.67 3.62
CA LEU A 124 -11.07 -15.41 4.60
C LEU A 124 -11.47 -14.43 5.72
N GLY A 125 -12.67 -13.86 5.65
CA GLY A 125 -13.18 -12.92 6.68
C GLY A 125 -12.70 -11.49 6.46
N ILE A 126 -12.42 -11.09 5.23
CA ILE A 126 -12.08 -9.71 4.86
C ILE A 126 -13.31 -9.10 4.19
N ILE A 127 -13.85 -8.01 4.74
CA ILE A 127 -15.11 -7.37 4.32
C ILE A 127 -14.86 -5.91 3.94
N GLY A 128 -15.60 -5.39 2.94
CA GLY A 128 -15.55 -3.97 2.53
C GLY A 128 -14.42 -3.61 1.56
N GLY A 129 -13.60 -4.58 1.14
CA GLY A 129 -12.51 -4.32 0.21
C GLY A 129 -11.49 -5.45 0.06
N LEU A 130 -10.40 -5.12 -0.64
CA LEU A 130 -9.29 -6.04 -0.89
C LEU A 130 -8.32 -6.09 0.29
N SER A 131 -7.56 -7.19 0.35
CA SER A 131 -6.37 -7.29 1.18
C SER A 131 -5.17 -6.69 0.44
N ILE A 132 -4.39 -5.84 1.10
CA ILE A 132 -3.11 -5.34 0.59
C ILE A 132 -2.02 -6.33 1.02
N LEU A 133 -1.60 -7.14 0.05
CA LEU A 133 -0.64 -8.23 0.20
C LEU A 133 0.62 -7.91 -0.61
N GLY A 134 1.78 -8.33 -0.11
CA GLY A 134 3.06 -8.27 -0.81
C GLY A 134 4.09 -9.08 -0.03
N THR A 135 4.78 -10.01 -0.69
CA THR A 135 5.79 -10.88 -0.07
C THR A 135 7.22 -10.44 -0.40
N THR A 136 7.40 -9.72 -1.50
CA THR A 136 8.67 -9.21 -2.02
C THR A 136 8.33 -8.02 -2.92
N GLY A 137 9.13 -6.95 -2.93
CA GLY A 137 8.95 -5.78 -3.80
C GLY A 137 9.02 -6.05 -5.33
N ASN A 138 9.14 -7.31 -5.74
CA ASN A 138 9.20 -7.72 -7.14
C ASN A 138 7.97 -8.57 -7.51
N CYS A 139 7.21 -8.10 -8.50
CA CYS A 139 6.47 -8.98 -9.40
C CYS A 139 7.52 -9.73 -10.24
N PRO A 140 7.55 -11.07 -10.31
CA PRO A 140 8.49 -11.76 -11.19
C PRO A 140 8.12 -11.42 -12.62
N THR A 141 8.86 -10.49 -13.24
CA THR A 141 8.84 -10.28 -14.68
C THR A 141 9.48 -11.50 -15.32
N GLY A 142 8.67 -12.51 -15.62
CA GLY A 142 9.03 -13.63 -16.45
C GLY A 142 8.90 -13.27 -17.92
N LEU A 143 9.87 -12.55 -18.49
CA LEU A 143 10.23 -12.68 -19.91
C LEU A 143 11.75 -12.50 -20.00
N GLY A 144 12.42 -13.60 -20.33
CA GLY A 144 13.86 -13.70 -20.37
C GLY A 144 14.47 -12.74 -21.38
N GLN A 145 15.49 -11.99 -20.93
CA GLN A 145 16.53 -11.58 -21.85
C GLN A 145 17.47 -12.77 -22.02
N GLY A 146 17.35 -13.38 -23.20
CA GLY A 146 18.25 -14.40 -23.68
C GLY A 146 19.69 -13.91 -23.65
N LEU A 147 20.57 -14.86 -23.40
CA LEU A 147 21.97 -14.79 -23.78
C LEU A 147 22.08 -14.28 -25.22
N ASP A 148 22.96 -13.32 -25.45
CA ASP A 148 24.00 -13.45 -26.48
C ASP A 148 25.06 -12.37 -26.27
N ARG A 149 26.18 -12.76 -25.67
CA ARG A 149 27.45 -12.06 -25.83
C ARG A 149 28.21 -12.78 -26.94
N HIS A 150 28.19 -12.22 -28.14
CA HIS A 150 29.16 -12.52 -29.17
C HIS A 150 29.86 -11.24 -29.63
N HIS A 151 31.19 -11.38 -29.69
CA HIS A 151 32.25 -10.49 -30.19
C HIS A 151 32.86 -9.50 -29.20
#